data_AF-A0A938BBU4-F1
#
_entry.id   AF-A0A938BBU4-F1
#
_cell.length_a   1.000
_cell.length_b   1.000
_cell.length_c   1.000
_cell.angle_alpha   90.00
_cell.angle_beta   90.00
_cell.angle_gamma   90.00
#
_symmetry.space_group_name_H-M   'P 1'
#
loop_
_entity.id
_entity.type
_entity.pdbx_description
1 polymer ?
#
loop_
_entity_poly.entity_id
_entity_poly.type
_entity_poly.pdbx_seq_one_letter_code
_entity_poly.pdbx_strand_id
1 'polypeptide(L)'
;MNFSKAGRKRMGNGGSEMYSFSQNMYREDIGQWMSPYWCAKRLLQELNIIEVPIQPREIARQLGIWVWEREIEGGYDGYLMRVGNTFGIMVNRAIKSEARKNFTIAHELGHYEFDRHKKLQRVCLIKESDSLYENKQEEQQANQFAVELLMPREIFIADMNKQEEVGLIAIDALAKKYCTSLTSTAIRYARFSPHTCAVVISEEGRIKYFAYSKAFSADENCYLIKDMLLHIGSYARRLFDNNLVDEEFYGEVPISYWCKSNSDGMLFEQSRSLPRFKQVLSFIWLNRKMQHNAAEAQQLMLF
;
A
#
# COMPACT_ATOMS: atom_id res chain seq x y z
N MET A 1 38.80 -15.19 49.81
CA MET A 1 39.01 -13.80 49.38
C MET A 1 38.96 -13.74 47.86
N ASN A 2 37.94 -13.05 47.33
CA ASN A 2 37.90 -12.18 46.14
C ASN A 2 38.45 -12.69 44.80
N PHE A 3 37.84 -12.50 43.63
CA PHE A 3 36.47 -12.22 43.18
C PHE A 3 36.48 -12.59 41.67
N SER A 4 35.41 -13.24 41.23
CA SER A 4 34.91 -13.50 39.88
C SER A 4 35.61 -12.90 38.64
N LYS A 5 35.89 -13.78 37.66
CA LYS A 5 36.14 -13.47 36.24
C LYS A 5 34.86 -12.95 35.58
N ALA A 6 34.89 -11.71 35.08
CA ALA A 6 33.88 -11.18 34.18
C ALA A 6 34.36 -11.28 32.72
N GLY A 7 33.72 -12.15 31.94
CA GLY A 7 33.93 -12.27 30.50
C GLY A 7 33.28 -11.11 29.74
N ARG A 8 34.05 -10.43 28.89
CA ARG A 8 33.54 -9.51 27.87
C ARG A 8 32.75 -10.30 26.83
N LYS A 9 31.41 -10.24 26.89
CA LYS A 9 30.54 -10.59 25.77
C LYS A 9 30.64 -9.49 24.71
N ARG A 10 31.11 -9.85 23.52
CA ARG A 10 30.92 -9.09 22.28
C ARG A 10 29.41 -8.99 22.03
N MET A 11 28.84 -7.79 22.05
CA MET A 11 27.52 -7.54 21.49
C MET A 11 27.65 -7.64 19.96
N GLY A 12 26.93 -8.61 19.39
CA GLY A 12 26.82 -8.77 17.95
C GLY A 12 26.03 -7.61 17.33
N ASN A 13 26.54 -7.11 16.21
CA ASN A 13 25.81 -6.27 15.26
C ASN A 13 24.51 -6.97 14.85
N GLY A 14 23.37 -6.50 15.38
CA GLY A 14 22.02 -6.94 15.02
C GLY A 14 21.23 -5.84 14.33
N GLY A 15 21.87 -5.06 13.45
CA GLY A 15 21.28 -3.87 12.85
C GLY A 15 21.77 -3.65 11.44
N SER A 16 21.36 -4.49 10.48
CA SER A 16 21.58 -4.22 9.05
C SER A 16 20.69 -4.96 8.05
N GLU A 17 19.72 -5.79 8.47
CA GLU A 17 18.99 -6.65 7.50
C GLU A 17 17.52 -6.33 7.24
N MET A 18 16.94 -5.29 7.88
CA MET A 18 15.56 -4.85 7.59
C MET A 18 15.47 -3.62 6.65
N TYR A 19 16.60 -3.00 6.31
CA TYR A 19 16.63 -1.76 5.50
C TYR A 19 16.91 -1.98 4.00
N SER A 20 17.11 -3.22 3.54
CA SER A 20 17.28 -3.52 2.10
C SER A 20 15.98 -3.95 1.40
N PHE A 21 14.86 -4.07 2.12
CA PHE A 21 13.68 -4.77 1.61
C PHE A 21 12.63 -3.90 0.93
N SER A 22 12.74 -2.56 0.99
CA SER A 22 11.85 -1.66 0.25
C SER A 22 12.26 -1.47 -1.22
N GLN A 23 13.51 -1.78 -1.59
CA GLN A 23 13.99 -1.65 -2.96
C GLN A 23 13.88 -2.94 -3.81
N ASN A 24 13.71 -4.12 -3.19
CA ASN A 24 13.59 -5.39 -3.93
C ASN A 24 12.17 -5.73 -4.40
N MET A 25 11.20 -4.82 -4.26
CA MET A 25 9.79 -5.07 -4.61
C MET A 25 9.48 -4.92 -6.12
N TYR A 26 10.47 -4.50 -6.92
CA TYR A 26 10.39 -4.37 -8.39
C TYR A 26 11.71 -4.76 -9.06
N ARG A 27 12.27 -5.91 -8.66
CA ARG A 27 13.26 -6.57 -9.53
C ARG A 27 12.53 -7.13 -10.73
N GLU A 28 12.66 -6.47 -11.88
CA GLU A 28 12.14 -6.85 -13.20
C GLU A 28 12.71 -8.19 -13.71
N ASP A 29 13.65 -8.75 -12.96
CA ASP A 29 14.52 -9.89 -13.28
C ASP A 29 14.04 -11.24 -12.72
N ILE A 30 12.93 -11.30 -11.97
CA ILE A 30 12.29 -12.58 -11.59
C ILE A 30 11.12 -12.85 -12.55
N GLY A 31 11.43 -13.40 -13.73
CA GLY A 31 10.49 -13.99 -14.70
C GLY A 31 9.11 -13.33 -14.79
N GLN A 32 8.90 -12.46 -15.78
CA GLN A 32 7.63 -11.76 -16.09
C GLN A 32 6.36 -12.61 -15.90
N TRP A 33 6.43 -13.93 -16.07
CA TRP A 33 5.36 -14.91 -15.91
C TRP A 33 4.89 -15.18 -14.46
N MET A 34 5.44 -14.53 -13.43
CA MET A 34 5.02 -14.72 -12.03
C MET A 34 4.74 -13.43 -11.24
N SER A 35 4.72 -12.25 -11.89
CA SER A 35 4.41 -11.01 -11.18
C SER A 35 2.92 -10.91 -10.84
N PRO A 36 2.54 -10.52 -9.61
CA PRO A 36 1.13 -10.25 -9.25
C PRO A 36 0.43 -9.27 -10.20
N TYR A 37 1.16 -8.31 -10.78
CA TYR A 37 0.64 -7.41 -11.81
C TYR A 37 0.22 -8.17 -13.08
N TRP A 38 1.09 -9.04 -13.60
CA TRP A 38 0.80 -9.78 -14.83
C TRP A 38 -0.31 -10.80 -14.62
N CYS A 39 -0.36 -11.46 -13.46
CA CYS A 39 -1.46 -12.36 -13.13
C CYS A 39 -2.80 -11.62 -13.10
N ALA A 40 -2.89 -10.47 -12.41
CA ALA A 40 -4.12 -9.68 -12.37
C ALA A 40 -4.52 -9.17 -13.75
N LYS A 41 -3.56 -8.64 -14.53
CA LYS A 41 -3.80 -8.14 -15.89
C LYS A 41 -4.29 -9.24 -16.82
N ARG A 42 -3.65 -10.41 -16.80
CA ARG A 42 -4.07 -11.59 -17.58
C ARG A 42 -5.49 -12.00 -17.21
N LEU A 43 -5.79 -12.13 -15.92
CA LEU A 43 -7.12 -12.55 -15.47
C LEU A 43 -8.22 -11.59 -15.96
N LEU A 44 -7.98 -10.28 -15.87
CA LEU A 44 -8.92 -9.28 -16.38
C LEU A 44 -9.11 -9.39 -17.90
N GLN A 45 -8.05 -9.66 -18.65
CA GLN A 45 -8.12 -9.87 -20.11
C GLN A 45 -8.87 -11.14 -20.48
N GLU A 46 -8.58 -12.26 -19.81
CA GLU A 46 -9.25 -13.56 -20.04
C GLU A 46 -10.75 -13.48 -19.77
N LEU A 47 -11.15 -12.71 -18.75
CA LEU A 47 -12.55 -12.49 -18.40
C LEU A 47 -13.19 -11.30 -19.13
N ASN A 48 -12.46 -10.63 -20.04
CA ASN A 48 -12.89 -9.42 -20.76
C ASN A 48 -13.44 -8.31 -19.86
N ILE A 49 -12.82 -8.11 -18.69
CA ILE A 49 -13.20 -7.07 -17.73
C ILE A 49 -12.35 -5.83 -17.97
N ILE A 50 -13.00 -4.76 -18.43
CA ILE A 50 -12.34 -3.49 -18.79
C ILE A 50 -12.88 -2.28 -18.02
N GLU A 51 -13.95 -2.45 -17.24
CA GLU A 51 -14.62 -1.37 -16.50
C GLU A 51 -14.37 -1.45 -15.00
N VAL A 52 -14.33 -0.28 -14.36
CA VAL A 52 -14.17 -0.13 -12.90
C VAL A 52 -15.44 0.49 -12.30
N PRO A 53 -15.82 0.15 -11.06
CA PRO A 53 -15.10 -0.68 -10.10
C PRO A 53 -15.18 -2.18 -10.43
N ILE A 54 -14.03 -2.85 -10.31
CA ILE A 54 -13.93 -4.31 -10.47
C ILE A 54 -14.75 -4.99 -9.37
N GLN A 55 -15.45 -6.07 -9.72
CA GLN A 55 -16.30 -6.84 -8.81
C GLN A 55 -15.68 -8.22 -8.52
N PRO A 56 -14.87 -8.39 -7.46
CA PRO A 56 -14.18 -9.66 -7.20
C PRO A 56 -15.10 -10.86 -7.00
N ARG A 57 -16.32 -10.64 -6.49
CA ARG A 57 -17.33 -11.72 -6.37
C ARG A 57 -17.74 -12.27 -7.72
N GLU A 58 -17.88 -11.39 -8.71
CA GLU A 58 -18.26 -11.77 -10.06
C GLU A 58 -17.11 -12.51 -10.76
N ILE A 59 -15.86 -12.06 -10.55
CA ILE A 59 -14.66 -12.78 -10.97
C ILE A 59 -14.63 -14.19 -10.34
N ALA A 60 -14.80 -14.30 -9.03
CA ALA A 60 -14.84 -15.58 -8.34
C ALA A 60 -15.92 -16.51 -8.92
N ARG A 61 -17.13 -15.97 -9.19
CA ARG A 61 -18.23 -16.71 -9.81
C ARG A 61 -17.85 -17.24 -11.20
N GLN A 62 -17.21 -16.44 -12.04
CA GLN A 62 -16.77 -16.86 -13.39
C GLN A 62 -15.67 -17.94 -13.33
N LEU A 63 -14.84 -17.91 -12.28
CA LEU A 63 -13.83 -18.95 -11.99
C LEU A 63 -14.43 -20.21 -11.33
N GLY A 64 -15.74 -20.26 -11.07
CA GLY A 64 -16.40 -21.37 -10.37
C GLY A 64 -16.06 -21.44 -8.88
N ILE A 65 -15.60 -20.33 -8.29
CA ILE A 65 -15.25 -20.19 -6.87
C ILE A 65 -16.45 -19.59 -6.13
N TRP A 66 -16.95 -20.31 -5.14
CA TRP A 66 -18.06 -19.84 -4.32
C TRP A 66 -17.60 -18.83 -3.28
N VAL A 67 -18.36 -17.76 -3.06
CA VAL A 67 -18.07 -16.76 -2.02
C VAL A 67 -19.19 -16.76 -0.98
N TRP A 68 -18.83 -16.94 0.30
CA TRP A 68 -19.79 -16.89 1.41
C TRP A 68 -19.40 -15.84 2.44
N GLU A 69 -20.39 -15.09 2.92
CA GLU A 69 -20.23 -14.22 4.08
C GLU A 69 -20.74 -14.92 5.35
N ARG A 70 -19.81 -15.26 6.25
CA ARG A 70 -20.12 -15.85 7.57
C ARG A 70 -19.34 -15.15 8.67
N GLU A 71 -19.80 -15.30 9.90
CA GLU A 71 -18.98 -14.90 11.04
C GLU A 71 -17.75 -15.80 11.10
N ILE A 72 -16.58 -15.16 11.20
CA ILE A 72 -15.30 -15.84 11.31
C ILE A 72 -14.72 -15.47 12.69
N GLU A 73 -14.51 -16.48 13.52
CA GLU A 73 -13.86 -16.33 14.82
C GLU A 73 -12.36 -16.08 14.67
N GLY A 74 -11.72 -15.47 15.67
CA GLY A 74 -10.27 -15.24 15.67
C GLY A 74 -9.78 -13.98 14.94
N GLY A 75 -10.70 -13.13 14.45
CA GLY A 75 -10.35 -11.81 13.90
C GLY A 75 -9.78 -11.82 12.48
N TYR A 76 -9.94 -12.93 11.76
CA TYR A 76 -9.60 -13.07 10.35
C TYR A 76 -10.65 -12.36 9.48
N ASP A 77 -10.20 -11.78 8.37
CA ASP A 77 -11.10 -11.10 7.43
C ASP A 77 -11.66 -12.05 6.37
N GLY A 78 -10.93 -13.12 6.03
CA GLY A 78 -11.36 -14.13 5.07
C GLY A 78 -10.41 -15.32 4.98
N TYR A 79 -10.76 -16.30 4.15
CA TYR A 79 -9.90 -17.42 3.81
C TYR A 79 -10.32 -18.13 2.52
N LEU A 80 -9.33 -18.58 1.75
CA LEU A 80 -9.46 -19.53 0.66
C LEU A 80 -9.51 -20.97 1.20
N MET A 81 -10.59 -21.68 0.89
CA MET A 81 -10.77 -23.09 1.21
C MET A 81 -10.82 -23.95 -0.04
N ARG A 82 -10.40 -25.20 0.11
CA ARG A 82 -10.47 -26.23 -0.94
C ARG A 82 -11.05 -27.52 -0.38
N VAL A 83 -12.09 -28.04 -1.01
CA VAL A 83 -12.69 -29.35 -0.71
C VAL A 83 -12.64 -30.20 -1.98
N GLY A 84 -11.78 -31.22 -2.01
CA GLY A 84 -11.49 -31.97 -3.23
C GLY A 84 -10.87 -31.06 -4.30
N ASN A 85 -11.55 -30.94 -5.44
CA ASN A 85 -11.16 -30.04 -6.54
C ASN A 85 -11.96 -28.73 -6.60
N THR A 86 -12.81 -28.48 -5.60
CA THR A 86 -13.63 -27.27 -5.55
C THR A 86 -13.00 -26.24 -4.61
N PHE A 87 -12.96 -24.99 -5.04
CA PHE A 87 -12.50 -23.86 -4.23
C PHE A 87 -13.67 -23.00 -3.75
N GLY A 88 -13.48 -22.37 -2.60
CA GLY A 88 -14.42 -21.38 -2.09
C GLY A 88 -13.69 -20.33 -1.25
N ILE A 89 -14.32 -19.18 -1.07
CA ILE A 89 -13.84 -18.05 -0.31
C ILE A 89 -14.85 -17.77 0.81
N MET A 90 -14.37 -17.76 2.05
CA MET A 90 -15.13 -17.22 3.17
C MET A 90 -14.71 -15.78 3.41
N VAL A 91 -15.68 -14.87 3.58
CA VAL A 91 -15.45 -13.48 3.97
C VAL A 91 -16.14 -13.24 5.31
N ASN A 92 -15.47 -12.53 6.21
CA ASN A 92 -16.01 -12.21 7.51
C ASN A 92 -17.18 -11.23 7.38
N ARG A 93 -18.39 -11.68 7.74
CA ARG A 93 -19.61 -10.88 7.74
C ARG A 93 -19.51 -9.63 8.63
N ALA A 94 -18.63 -9.63 9.63
CA ALA A 94 -18.41 -8.46 10.50
C ALA A 94 -17.76 -7.27 9.77
N ILE A 95 -17.17 -7.47 8.58
CA ILE A 95 -16.61 -6.39 7.78
C ILE A 95 -17.75 -5.52 7.23
N LYS A 96 -17.86 -4.29 7.73
CA LYS A 96 -18.89 -3.33 7.29
C LYS A 96 -18.54 -2.59 5.99
N SER A 97 -17.27 -2.54 5.63
CA SER A 97 -16.79 -1.79 4.45
C SER A 97 -16.78 -2.69 3.23
N GLU A 98 -17.56 -2.36 2.20
CA GLU A 98 -17.55 -3.10 0.93
C GLU A 98 -16.17 -3.04 0.25
N ALA A 99 -15.46 -1.91 0.34
CA ALA A 99 -14.07 -1.82 -0.13
C ALA A 99 -13.15 -2.85 0.53
N ARG A 100 -13.31 -3.08 1.84
CA ARG A 100 -12.54 -4.09 2.57
C ARG A 100 -12.98 -5.51 2.20
N LYS A 101 -14.28 -5.77 2.01
CA LYS A 101 -14.74 -7.07 1.50
C LYS A 101 -14.20 -7.36 0.10
N ASN A 102 -14.23 -6.37 -0.79
CA ASN A 102 -13.67 -6.48 -2.15
C ASN A 102 -12.17 -6.78 -2.09
N PHE A 103 -11.43 -6.08 -1.22
CA PHE A 103 -10.01 -6.36 -1.00
C PHE A 103 -9.78 -7.78 -0.50
N THR A 104 -10.52 -8.24 0.52
CA THR A 104 -10.41 -9.61 1.05
C THR A 104 -10.66 -10.64 -0.05
N ILE A 105 -11.72 -10.50 -0.84
CA ILE A 105 -12.02 -11.47 -1.91
C ILE A 105 -10.94 -11.44 -2.99
N ALA A 106 -10.48 -10.24 -3.40
CA ALA A 106 -9.39 -10.10 -4.36
C ALA A 106 -8.07 -10.69 -3.84
N HIS A 107 -7.80 -10.58 -2.54
CA HIS A 107 -6.65 -11.18 -1.87
C HIS A 107 -6.73 -12.71 -1.93
N GLU A 108 -7.87 -13.30 -1.57
CA GLU A 108 -8.04 -14.76 -1.67
C GLU A 108 -7.99 -15.27 -3.12
N LEU A 109 -8.48 -14.47 -4.09
CA LEU A 109 -8.28 -14.75 -5.51
C LEU A 109 -6.81 -14.72 -5.90
N GLY A 110 -6.01 -13.85 -5.28
CA GLY A 110 -4.55 -13.87 -5.43
C GLY A 110 -3.96 -15.21 -5.01
N HIS A 111 -4.34 -15.72 -3.83
CA HIS A 111 -3.94 -17.07 -3.42
C HIS A 111 -4.44 -18.17 -4.35
N TYR A 112 -5.60 -17.98 -4.98
CA TYR A 112 -6.08 -18.91 -5.99
C TYR A 112 -5.25 -18.84 -7.28
N GLU A 113 -4.79 -17.68 -7.73
CA GLU A 113 -4.05 -17.58 -9.00
C GLU A 113 -2.64 -18.17 -8.94
N PHE A 114 -1.99 -18.19 -7.77
CA PHE A 114 -0.65 -18.73 -7.61
C PHE A 114 -0.67 -20.21 -7.18
N ASP A 115 -0.16 -21.10 -8.03
CA ASP A 115 -0.16 -22.55 -7.74
C ASP A 115 0.52 -22.94 -6.43
N ARG A 116 1.61 -22.25 -6.06
CA ARG A 116 2.30 -22.46 -4.78
C ARG A 116 1.43 -22.12 -3.57
N HIS A 117 0.44 -21.25 -3.75
CA HIS A 117 -0.47 -20.82 -2.71
C HIS A 117 -1.64 -21.80 -2.52
N LYS A 118 -2.00 -22.63 -3.53
CA LYS A 118 -3.13 -23.57 -3.54
C LYS A 118 -3.02 -24.80 -2.60
N LYS A 119 -2.30 -24.67 -1.47
CA LYS A 119 -2.18 -25.71 -0.43
C LYS A 119 -3.53 -25.93 0.29
N LEU A 120 -3.70 -27.07 0.96
CA LEU A 120 -4.92 -27.38 1.72
C LEU A 120 -5.09 -26.38 2.89
N GLN A 121 -6.25 -25.69 2.92
CA GLN A 121 -6.74 -24.80 3.99
C GLN A 121 -5.76 -23.69 4.41
N ARG A 122 -5.87 -22.49 3.80
CA ARG A 122 -5.20 -21.26 4.29
C ARG A 122 -6.13 -20.48 5.20
N VAL A 123 -5.57 -19.82 6.22
CA VAL A 123 -6.30 -18.95 7.15
C VAL A 123 -5.57 -17.60 7.20
N CYS A 124 -6.25 -16.49 6.87
CA CYS A 124 -5.59 -15.20 6.59
C CYS A 124 -5.93 -14.08 7.61
N LEU A 125 -4.95 -13.68 8.43
CA LEU A 125 -5.06 -12.49 9.31
C LEU A 125 -4.64 -11.26 8.50
N ILE A 126 -5.57 -10.32 8.26
CA ILE A 126 -5.23 -9.02 7.68
C ILE A 126 -4.58 -8.07 8.72
N LYS A 127 -4.40 -8.52 9.97
CA LYS A 127 -3.57 -7.83 10.99
C LYS A 127 -2.15 -8.39 10.95
N GLU A 128 -1.17 -7.48 11.00
CA GLU A 128 0.28 -7.69 10.90
C GLU A 128 0.73 -9.15 11.14
N SER A 129 1.16 -9.80 10.04
CA SER A 129 1.48 -11.22 9.99
C SER A 129 2.82 -11.53 10.68
N ASP A 130 2.78 -11.84 11.98
CA ASP A 130 3.87 -12.54 12.68
C ASP A 130 3.83 -14.06 12.38
N SER A 131 3.94 -14.43 11.10
CA SER A 131 4.08 -15.84 10.70
C SER A 131 5.33 -16.06 9.85
N LEU A 132 5.82 -17.30 9.89
CA LEU A 132 7.03 -17.83 9.26
C LEU A 132 7.31 -17.21 7.88
N TYR A 133 8.58 -16.93 7.59
CA TYR A 133 9.04 -16.18 6.41
C TYR A 133 8.41 -16.57 5.05
N GLU A 134 8.08 -17.86 4.84
CA GLU A 134 7.42 -18.34 3.62
C GLU A 134 5.98 -17.81 3.46
N ASN A 135 5.19 -17.78 4.53
CA ASN A 135 3.83 -17.22 4.47
C ASN A 135 3.87 -15.73 4.14
N LYS A 136 4.85 -14.99 4.65
CA LYS A 136 4.95 -13.54 4.45
C LYS A 136 5.09 -13.15 2.97
N GLN A 137 5.83 -13.91 2.17
CA GLN A 137 5.97 -13.63 0.74
C GLN A 137 4.66 -13.89 -0.02
N GLU A 138 3.97 -14.99 0.30
CA GLU A 138 2.73 -15.36 -0.36
C GLU A 138 1.60 -14.36 -0.02
N GLU A 139 1.50 -13.93 1.24
CA GLU A 139 0.60 -12.87 1.68
C GLU A 139 0.90 -11.53 0.98
N GLN A 140 2.18 -11.20 0.79
CA GLN A 140 2.59 -10.00 0.04
C GLN A 140 2.20 -10.10 -1.43
N GLN A 141 2.38 -11.26 -2.06
CA GLN A 141 1.96 -11.51 -3.44
C GLN A 141 0.44 -11.41 -3.59
N ALA A 142 -0.33 -11.99 -2.68
CA ALA A 142 -1.79 -11.91 -2.67
C ALA A 142 -2.28 -10.47 -2.46
N ASN A 143 -1.67 -9.72 -1.53
CA ASN A 143 -1.96 -8.31 -1.33
C ASN A 143 -1.64 -7.47 -2.57
N GLN A 144 -0.50 -7.71 -3.22
CA GLN A 144 -0.14 -7.00 -4.44
C GLN A 144 -1.10 -7.36 -5.58
N PHE A 145 -1.45 -8.64 -5.74
CA PHE A 145 -2.43 -9.08 -6.71
C PHE A 145 -3.77 -8.39 -6.49
N ALA A 146 -4.27 -8.33 -5.25
CA ALA A 146 -5.53 -7.66 -4.92
C ALA A 146 -5.53 -6.18 -5.32
N VAL A 147 -4.42 -5.46 -5.07
CA VAL A 147 -4.25 -4.07 -5.48
C VAL A 147 -4.22 -3.93 -7.01
N GLU A 148 -3.49 -4.80 -7.71
CA GLU A 148 -3.40 -4.78 -9.17
C GLU A 148 -4.72 -5.17 -9.84
N LEU A 149 -5.49 -6.07 -9.23
CA LEU A 149 -6.82 -6.46 -9.71
C LEU A 149 -7.84 -5.35 -9.50
N LEU A 150 -7.91 -4.77 -8.29
CA LEU A 150 -8.90 -3.75 -7.95
C LEU A 150 -8.61 -2.38 -8.54
N MET A 151 -7.33 -2.04 -8.73
CA MET A 151 -6.90 -0.78 -9.35
C MET A 151 -5.94 -1.08 -10.53
N PRO A 152 -6.47 -1.58 -11.67
CA PRO A 152 -5.65 -1.95 -12.83
C PRO A 152 -4.76 -0.80 -13.27
N ARG A 153 -3.45 -1.08 -13.39
CA ARG A 153 -2.40 -0.05 -13.49
C ARG A 153 -2.66 0.98 -14.58
N GLU A 154 -2.93 0.53 -15.80
CA GLU A 154 -3.07 1.39 -16.97
C GLU A 154 -4.33 2.27 -16.86
N ILE A 155 -5.44 1.66 -16.42
CA ILE A 155 -6.71 2.38 -16.21
C ILE A 155 -6.52 3.43 -15.09
N PHE A 156 -5.87 3.03 -13.99
CA PHE A 156 -5.61 3.90 -12.85
C PHE A 156 -4.73 5.09 -13.20
N ILE A 157 -3.65 4.87 -13.95
CA ILE A 157 -2.78 5.96 -14.42
C ILE A 157 -3.56 6.91 -15.33
N ALA A 158 -4.34 6.38 -16.28
CA ALA A 158 -5.12 7.21 -17.18
C ALA A 158 -6.17 8.06 -16.44
N ASP A 159 -6.83 7.49 -15.42
CA ASP A 159 -7.81 8.20 -14.60
C ASP A 159 -7.17 9.20 -13.64
N MET A 160 -6.00 8.89 -13.10
CA MET A 160 -5.19 9.78 -12.28
C MET A 160 -4.75 11.01 -13.08
N ASN A 161 -4.25 10.81 -14.30
CA ASN A 161 -3.80 11.91 -15.18
C ASN A 161 -4.94 12.80 -15.69
N LYS A 162 -6.20 12.35 -15.56
CA LYS A 162 -7.39 13.16 -15.87
C LYS A 162 -7.88 14.00 -14.69
N GLN A 163 -7.33 13.83 -13.49
CA GLN A 163 -7.69 14.65 -12.34
C GLN A 163 -7.14 16.07 -12.53
N GLU A 164 -7.96 17.08 -12.27
CA GLU A 164 -7.56 18.49 -12.36
C GLU A 164 -6.70 18.91 -11.16
N GLU A 165 -7.03 18.38 -9.99
CA GLU A 165 -6.38 18.68 -8.71
C GLU A 165 -5.35 17.61 -8.33
N VAL A 166 -4.32 18.00 -7.58
CA VAL A 166 -3.33 17.08 -7.02
C VAL A 166 -3.58 16.92 -5.52
N GLY A 167 -3.43 15.70 -5.01
CA GLY A 167 -3.51 15.41 -3.57
C GLY A 167 -4.79 14.68 -3.16
N LEU A 168 -5.26 14.91 -1.92
CA LEU A 168 -6.34 14.10 -1.34
C LEU A 168 -7.67 14.24 -2.09
N ILE A 169 -7.93 15.37 -2.73
CA ILE A 169 -9.14 15.58 -3.55
C ILE A 169 -9.19 14.56 -4.71
N ALA A 170 -8.10 14.46 -5.48
CA ALA A 170 -7.98 13.46 -6.54
C ALA A 170 -7.99 12.03 -6.01
N ILE A 171 -7.32 11.80 -4.89
CA ILE A 171 -7.28 10.47 -4.25
C ILE A 171 -8.68 10.04 -3.78
N ASP A 172 -9.51 10.94 -3.25
CA ASP A 172 -10.90 10.65 -2.87
C ASP A 172 -11.75 10.29 -4.08
N ALA A 173 -11.63 11.08 -5.16
CA ALA A 173 -12.36 10.83 -6.39
C ALA A 173 -12.03 9.44 -6.96
N LEU A 174 -10.74 9.08 -6.97
CA LEU A 174 -10.28 7.76 -7.38
C LEU A 174 -10.75 6.67 -6.41
N ALA A 175 -10.64 6.86 -5.09
CA ALA A 175 -11.06 5.85 -4.11
C ALA A 175 -12.55 5.53 -4.25
N LYS A 176 -13.37 6.55 -4.50
CA LYS A 176 -14.80 6.41 -4.80
C LYS A 176 -15.03 5.67 -6.11
N LYS A 177 -14.31 6.03 -7.19
CA LYS A 177 -14.43 5.39 -8.51
C LYS A 177 -14.09 3.89 -8.48
N TYR A 178 -13.03 3.52 -7.77
CA TYR A 178 -12.54 2.15 -7.69
C TYR A 178 -13.18 1.33 -6.56
N CYS A 179 -13.99 1.95 -5.69
CA CYS A 179 -14.57 1.33 -4.50
C CYS A 179 -13.50 0.70 -3.59
N THR A 180 -12.42 1.44 -3.36
CA THR A 180 -11.24 1.02 -2.59
C THR A 180 -11.05 1.87 -1.34
N SER A 181 -10.21 1.41 -0.41
CA SER A 181 -9.89 2.23 0.77
C SER A 181 -9.11 3.49 0.37
N LEU A 182 -9.30 4.58 1.13
CA LEU A 182 -8.57 5.82 0.91
C LEU A 182 -7.06 5.60 0.97
N THR A 183 -6.59 4.88 2.00
CA THR A 183 -5.17 4.55 2.19
C THR A 183 -4.58 3.75 1.03
N SER A 184 -5.26 2.68 0.59
CA SER A 184 -4.78 1.86 -0.54
C SER A 184 -4.69 2.68 -1.83
N THR A 185 -5.69 3.54 -2.05
CA THR A 185 -5.74 4.42 -3.23
C THR A 185 -4.64 5.48 -3.17
N ALA A 186 -4.40 6.09 -2.01
CA ALA A 186 -3.35 7.08 -1.80
C ALA A 186 -1.96 6.48 -2.08
N ILE A 187 -1.70 5.26 -1.59
CA ILE A 187 -0.46 4.54 -1.85
C ILE A 187 -0.29 4.29 -3.36
N ARG A 188 -1.35 3.86 -4.04
CA ARG A 188 -1.36 3.62 -5.49
C ARG A 188 -1.08 4.92 -6.27
N TYR A 189 -1.76 5.99 -5.89
CA TYR A 189 -1.57 7.34 -6.44
C TYR A 189 -0.12 7.78 -6.31
N ALA A 190 0.45 7.75 -5.10
CA ALA A 190 1.83 8.19 -4.88
C ALA A 190 2.84 7.42 -5.75
N ARG A 191 2.68 6.09 -5.87
CA ARG A 191 3.60 5.23 -6.64
C ARG A 191 3.63 5.55 -8.14
N PHE A 192 2.49 5.96 -8.72
CA PHE A 192 2.39 6.25 -10.15
C PHE A 192 2.38 7.75 -10.48
N SER A 193 2.27 8.61 -9.46
CA SER A 193 2.25 10.05 -9.63
C SER A 193 3.50 10.54 -10.37
N PRO A 194 3.34 11.42 -11.37
CA PRO A 194 4.47 12.11 -12.01
C PRO A 194 5.06 13.21 -11.11
N HIS A 195 4.34 13.64 -10.09
CA HIS A 195 4.82 14.65 -9.13
C HIS A 195 5.79 14.05 -8.13
N THR A 196 6.75 14.84 -7.66
CA THR A 196 7.63 14.49 -6.53
C THR A 196 6.84 14.50 -5.22
N CYS A 197 6.10 13.43 -4.96
CA CYS A 197 5.20 13.31 -3.83
C CYS A 197 5.37 12.00 -3.04
N ALA A 198 4.86 12.02 -1.80
CA ALA A 198 4.71 10.88 -0.93
C ALA A 198 3.36 10.90 -0.20
N VAL A 199 2.88 9.73 0.17
CA VAL A 199 1.79 9.52 1.12
C VAL A 199 2.38 8.92 2.38
N VAL A 200 2.02 9.49 3.52
CA VAL A 200 2.50 9.09 4.84
C VAL A 200 1.30 8.76 5.73
N ILE A 201 1.39 7.62 6.41
CA ILE A 201 0.49 7.24 7.50
C ILE A 201 1.23 7.44 8.80
N SER A 202 0.65 8.24 9.68
CA SER A 202 1.18 8.48 11.02
C SER A 202 0.19 8.04 12.09
N GLU A 203 0.73 7.66 13.25
CA GLU A 203 0.01 7.23 14.43
C GLU A 203 0.75 7.77 15.65
N GLU A 204 0.01 8.35 16.61
CA GLU A 204 0.61 9.00 17.80
C GLU A 204 1.70 10.03 17.43
N GLY A 205 1.47 10.78 16.33
CA GLY A 205 2.42 11.78 15.84
C GLY A 205 3.72 11.19 15.27
N ARG A 206 3.79 9.89 15.00
CA ARG A 206 4.98 9.21 14.42
C ARG A 206 4.67 8.60 13.07
N ILE A 207 5.63 8.64 12.16
CA ILE A 207 5.53 8.01 10.84
C ILE A 207 5.51 6.49 11.01
N LYS A 208 4.43 5.82 10.59
CA LYS A 208 4.33 4.34 10.65
C LYS A 208 4.57 3.68 9.31
N TYR A 209 4.10 4.32 8.24
CA TYR A 209 4.24 3.84 6.88
C TYR A 209 4.31 5.01 5.91
N PHE A 210 5.00 4.82 4.78
CA PHE A 210 4.95 5.74 3.66
C PHE A 210 5.11 5.00 2.34
N ALA A 211 4.55 5.59 1.29
CA ALA A 211 4.79 5.24 -0.10
C ALA A 211 5.04 6.52 -0.89
N TYR A 212 5.85 6.45 -1.94
CA TYR A 212 6.27 7.64 -2.65
C TYR A 212 6.42 7.40 -4.15
N SER A 213 6.43 8.49 -4.90
CA SER A 213 6.72 8.52 -6.33
C SER A 213 8.19 8.18 -6.60
N LYS A 214 8.48 7.74 -7.83
CA LYS A 214 9.86 7.50 -8.28
C LYS A 214 10.70 8.78 -8.12
N ALA A 215 10.15 9.93 -8.48
CA ALA A 215 10.83 11.22 -8.37
C ALA A 215 11.19 11.58 -6.91
N PHE A 216 10.28 11.33 -5.96
CA PHE A 216 10.57 11.57 -4.54
C PHE A 216 11.67 10.64 -4.01
N SER A 217 11.70 9.38 -4.45
CA SER A 217 12.74 8.43 -4.04
C SER A 217 14.16 8.82 -4.49
N ALA A 218 14.25 9.57 -5.58
CA ALA A 218 15.51 10.07 -6.13
C ALA A 218 15.91 11.44 -5.55
N ASP A 219 15.11 12.01 -4.64
CA ASP A 219 15.38 13.31 -4.06
C ASP A 219 16.47 13.24 -2.99
N GLU A 220 17.57 13.95 -3.20
CA GLU A 220 18.69 13.97 -2.25
C GLU A 220 18.43 14.84 -1.00
N ASN A 221 17.32 15.58 -0.97
CA ASN A 221 17.01 16.54 0.08
C ASN A 221 15.80 16.13 0.92
N CYS A 222 15.13 14.99 0.68
CA CYS A 222 13.95 14.61 1.46
C CYS A 222 13.93 13.11 1.75
N TYR A 223 14.40 12.72 2.94
CA TYR A 223 14.37 11.33 3.38
C TYR A 223 13.34 11.10 4.50
N LEU A 224 12.28 10.36 4.18
CA LEU A 224 11.31 9.88 5.17
C LEU A 224 11.91 8.74 6.00
N ILE A 225 11.71 8.81 7.31
CA ILE A 225 12.23 7.80 8.26
C ILE A 225 11.07 7.21 9.05
N LYS A 226 10.97 5.88 9.07
CA LYS A 226 9.97 5.16 9.87
C LYS A 226 10.19 5.44 11.36
N ASP A 227 9.10 5.60 12.09
CA ASP A 227 9.00 5.93 13.52
C ASP A 227 9.55 7.32 13.92
N MET A 228 9.94 8.14 12.95
CA MET A 228 10.29 9.54 13.17
C MET A 228 9.09 10.28 13.77
N LEU A 229 9.35 11.06 14.82
CA LEU A 229 8.37 11.95 15.40
C LEU A 229 8.14 13.14 14.47
N LEU A 230 6.88 13.41 14.13
CA LEU A 230 6.51 14.56 13.33
C LEU A 230 6.78 15.84 14.09
N HIS A 231 7.34 16.82 13.39
CA HIS A 231 7.60 18.15 13.94
C HIS A 231 6.29 18.82 14.39
N ILE A 232 6.32 19.58 15.48
CA ILE A 232 5.13 20.23 16.07
C ILE A 232 4.44 21.21 15.12
N GLY A 233 5.18 21.75 14.17
CA GLY A 233 4.66 22.66 13.14
C GLY A 233 3.97 21.96 11.96
N SER A 234 4.03 20.63 11.83
CA SER A 234 3.31 19.95 10.73
C SER A 234 1.81 19.92 11.00
N TYR A 235 1.00 19.99 9.94
CA TYR A 235 -0.46 19.94 10.10
C TYR A 235 -0.93 18.58 10.62
N ALA A 236 -0.26 17.50 10.24
CA ALA A 236 -0.50 16.16 10.75
C ALA A 236 -0.29 16.10 12.26
N ARG A 237 0.76 16.75 12.78
CA ARG A 237 1.00 16.79 14.22
C ARG A 237 -0.10 17.55 14.95
N ARG A 238 -0.54 18.68 14.38
CA ARG A 238 -1.64 19.48 14.91
C ARG A 238 -2.97 18.71 15.04
N LEU A 239 -3.25 17.78 14.11
CA LEU A 239 -4.45 16.94 14.16
C LEU A 239 -4.46 16.02 15.39
N PHE A 240 -3.29 15.47 15.77
CA PHE A 240 -3.17 14.67 16.98
C PHE A 240 -3.32 15.50 18.26
N ASP A 241 -2.61 16.63 18.34
CA ASP A 241 -2.52 17.42 19.58
C ASP A 241 -3.87 18.02 20.00
N ASN A 242 -4.73 18.35 19.02
CA ASN A 242 -6.03 18.97 19.28
C ASN A 242 -7.21 17.98 19.30
N ASN A 243 -6.95 16.66 19.17
CA ASN A 243 -7.99 15.63 19.00
C ASN A 243 -9.05 16.02 17.94
N LEU A 244 -8.60 16.65 16.86
CA LEU A 244 -9.51 17.12 15.81
C LEU A 244 -9.96 15.94 14.96
N VAL A 245 -11.28 15.81 14.83
CA VAL A 245 -11.96 14.75 14.10
C VAL A 245 -12.56 15.35 12.84
N ASP A 246 -12.36 14.69 11.70
CA ASP A 246 -12.90 15.09 10.40
C ASP A 246 -12.39 16.44 9.86
N GLU A 247 -11.30 16.95 10.43
CA GLU A 247 -10.58 18.11 9.93
C GLU A 247 -9.54 17.71 8.88
N GLU A 248 -9.36 18.60 7.90
CA GLU A 248 -8.31 18.55 6.90
C GLU A 248 -7.57 19.88 6.86
N PHE A 249 -6.25 19.80 6.86
CA PHE A 249 -5.38 20.97 6.76
C PHE A 249 -4.50 20.86 5.53
N TYR A 250 -4.24 22.01 4.91
CA TYR A 250 -3.41 22.14 3.71
C TYR A 250 -2.53 23.39 3.84
N GLY A 251 -1.28 23.29 3.37
CA GLY A 251 -0.39 24.44 3.21
C GLY A 251 1.06 24.06 3.01
N GLU A 252 1.92 25.08 2.86
CA GLU A 252 3.37 24.89 2.80
C GLU A 252 3.97 24.74 4.20
N VAL A 253 4.90 23.79 4.34
CA VAL A 253 5.71 23.57 5.54
C VAL A 253 7.17 23.32 5.17
N PRO A 254 8.14 23.63 6.05
CA PRO A 254 9.54 23.28 5.82
C PRO A 254 9.73 21.77 5.60
N ILE A 255 10.62 21.41 4.67
CA ILE A 255 10.97 20.01 4.37
C ILE A 255 11.39 19.26 5.65
N SER A 256 12.10 19.95 6.54
CA SER A 256 12.57 19.42 7.82
C SER A 256 11.45 18.96 8.77
N TYR A 257 10.19 19.33 8.52
CA TYR A 257 9.06 18.88 9.34
C TYR A 257 8.69 17.41 9.09
N TRP A 258 9.01 16.90 7.90
CA TRP A 258 8.67 15.56 7.44
C TRP A 258 9.89 14.70 7.10
N CYS A 259 10.96 15.31 6.61
CA CYS A 259 12.13 14.61 6.11
C CYS A 259 13.36 14.92 6.95
N LYS A 260 14.22 13.91 7.14
CA LYS A 260 15.62 14.18 7.46
C LYS A 260 16.24 14.87 6.24
N SER A 261 16.67 16.11 6.42
CA SER A 261 17.12 16.97 5.33
C SER A 261 18.14 17.98 5.83
N ASN A 262 19.03 18.40 4.93
CA ASN A 262 19.90 19.56 5.13
C ASN A 262 19.41 20.79 4.31
N SER A 263 18.22 20.69 3.71
CA SER A 263 17.61 21.74 2.91
C SER A 263 16.65 22.58 3.74
N ASP A 264 16.74 23.89 3.59
CA ASP A 264 15.78 24.86 4.15
C ASP A 264 14.56 25.07 3.22
N GLY A 265 14.37 24.18 2.24
CA GLY A 265 13.25 24.26 1.30
C GLY A 265 11.88 23.98 1.94
N MET A 266 10.84 24.26 1.16
CA MET A 266 9.45 24.00 1.52
C MET A 266 8.88 22.80 0.75
N LEU A 267 7.90 22.15 1.35
CA LEU A 267 7.00 21.20 0.69
C LEU A 267 5.56 21.57 1.01
N PHE A 268 4.63 21.11 0.19
CA PHE A 268 3.22 21.19 0.50
C PHE A 268 2.79 19.95 1.29
N GLU A 269 1.95 20.18 2.28
CA GLU A 269 1.34 19.15 3.09
C GLU A 269 -0.18 19.27 3.01
N GLN A 270 -0.86 18.14 2.80
CA GLN A 270 -2.29 17.99 2.99
C GLN A 270 -2.54 16.81 3.94
N SER A 271 -3.14 17.05 5.09
CA SER A 271 -3.28 16.08 6.16
C SER A 271 -4.72 15.95 6.62
N ARG A 272 -5.22 14.72 6.69
CA ARG A 272 -6.59 14.39 7.12
C ARG A 272 -6.58 13.34 8.22
N SER A 273 -7.39 13.55 9.25
CA SER A 273 -7.58 12.57 10.32
C SER A 273 -8.27 11.29 9.81
N LEU A 274 -7.87 10.14 10.34
CA LEU A 274 -8.53 8.84 10.18
C LEU A 274 -8.95 8.32 11.57
N PRO A 275 -10.03 8.84 12.16
CA PRO A 275 -10.36 8.66 13.58
C PRO A 275 -10.54 7.20 13.97
N ARG A 276 -11.14 6.39 13.10
CA ARG A 276 -11.38 4.95 13.31
C ARG A 276 -10.09 4.18 13.60
N PHE A 277 -8.95 4.63 13.07
CA PHE A 277 -7.66 3.97 13.21
C PHE A 277 -6.72 4.72 14.15
N LYS A 278 -7.14 5.87 14.72
CA LYS A 278 -6.26 6.81 15.45
C LYS A 278 -5.02 7.21 14.63
N GLN A 279 -5.21 7.34 13.32
CA GLN A 279 -4.15 7.65 12.36
C GLN A 279 -4.41 8.98 11.67
N VAL A 280 -3.39 9.53 11.04
CA VAL A 280 -3.50 10.65 10.10
C VAL A 280 -2.89 10.20 8.76
N LEU A 281 -3.64 10.45 7.68
CA LEU A 281 -3.18 10.30 6.30
C LEU A 281 -2.69 11.66 5.81
N SER A 282 -1.46 11.71 5.34
CA SER A 282 -0.85 12.92 4.79
C SER A 282 -0.36 12.68 3.38
N PHE A 283 -0.71 13.58 2.47
CA PHE A 283 -0.11 13.70 1.15
C PHE A 283 0.87 14.88 1.18
N ILE A 284 2.14 14.61 0.88
CA ILE A 284 3.18 15.62 0.83
C ILE A 284 3.80 15.68 -0.56
N TRP A 285 4.11 16.86 -1.07
CA TRP A 285 4.74 17.01 -2.38
C TRP A 285 5.63 18.23 -2.47
N LEU A 286 6.68 18.11 -3.28
CA LEU A 286 7.63 19.17 -3.57
C LEU A 286 7.18 19.87 -4.85
N ASN A 287 7.00 21.19 -4.79
CA ASN A 287 6.75 22.00 -5.99
C ASN A 287 8.05 22.24 -6.75
N ARG A 288 8.60 21.17 -7.33
CA ARG A 288 9.66 21.26 -8.32
C ARG A 288 8.98 21.18 -9.68
N LYS A 289 9.08 22.26 -10.48
CA LYS A 289 8.64 22.23 -11.88
C LYS A 289 9.17 20.94 -12.50
N MET A 290 8.31 20.17 -13.17
CA MET A 290 8.75 19.01 -13.92
C MET A 290 9.90 19.45 -14.82
N GLN A 291 11.11 18.99 -14.52
CA GLN A 291 12.18 19.06 -15.50
C GLN A 291 11.77 18.05 -16.58
N HIS A 292 11.02 18.54 -17.56
CA HIS A 292 10.71 17.79 -18.77
C HIS A 292 12.03 17.50 -19.49
N ASN A 293 12.67 16.39 -19.16
CA ASN A 293 13.47 15.68 -20.15
C ASN A 293 12.48 14.98 -21.07
N ALA A 294 12.01 15.69 -22.09
CA ALA A 294 11.19 15.18 -23.19
C ALA A 294 11.86 14.02 -23.96
N ALA A 295 13.08 13.61 -23.60
CA ALA A 295 13.80 12.49 -24.16
C ALA A 295 13.40 11.11 -23.56
N GLU A 296 12.97 11.01 -22.29
CA GLU A 296 12.67 9.69 -21.69
C GLU A 296 11.26 9.19 -21.96
N ALA A 297 10.30 10.08 -22.22
CA ALA A 297 8.92 9.71 -22.51
C ALA A 297 8.74 9.04 -23.89
N GLN A 298 9.70 9.19 -24.81
CA GLN A 298 9.72 8.47 -26.10
C GLN A 298 10.38 7.09 -26.02
N GLN A 299 11.13 6.78 -24.97
CA GLN A 299 11.84 5.50 -24.87
C GLN A 299 11.02 4.40 -24.19
N LEU A 300 9.94 4.76 -23.47
CA LEU A 300 9.02 3.83 -22.83
C LEU A 300 7.78 3.47 -23.68
N MET A 301 7.67 3.98 -24.90
CA MET A 301 6.62 3.56 -25.88
C MET A 301 7.16 2.64 -26.98
N LEU A 302 8.40 2.17 -26.88
CA LEU A 302 9.03 1.32 -27.92
C LEU A 302 9.56 -0.04 -27.43
N PHE A 303 9.17 -0.51 -26.24
CA PHE A 303 9.38 -1.90 -25.83
C PHE A 303 8.20 -2.45 -25.05
#